data_AF-A0ABC9PA74-F1
#
_entry.id   AF-A0ABC9PA74-F1
#
_cell.length_a   1.000
_cell.length_b   1.000
_cell.length_c   1.000
_cell.angle_alpha   90.00
_cell.angle_beta   90.00
_cell.angle_gamma   90.00
#
_symmetry.space_group_name_H-M   'P 1'
#
loop_
_entity.id
_entity.type
_entity.pdbx_description
1 polymer ?
#
loop_
_entity_poly.entity_id
_entity_poly.type
_entity_poly.pdbx_seq_one_letter_code
_entity_poly.pdbx_strand_id
1 'polypeptide(L)'
;MAELSLFYDAVLQDDGTYDRAYTSADWAKYFENIFRNGVMMSVGEALRVTAADSVGMRIVVKAGSANLKGYQYINTSAFAVPIDVASSTQDRTDSIVVRHDLNARQAYVAVKKGNVSVERSTEVYEIQLATVKVPRNSSGITADLITDKRSDAKVCGYSTPFANVSVSGLEAQYEAMLKKIVETNKTSYEKILNDFKNYVAKAQTDMDYNIEEIIRTGNGKVNAFDVLIHEWFAALKNELDANQASNLQNQINEMKATEELPAIEHNLRGYPNVQVLYWEYGIGLSGLANEPTGLGGSNVKKI
;
A
#
# COMPACT_ATOMS: atom_id res chain seq x y z
N MET A 1 -9.05 -31.65 -38.97
CA MET A 1 -9.13 -30.25 -39.43
C MET A 1 -9.08 -29.36 -38.19
N ALA A 2 -8.29 -28.28 -38.20
CA ALA A 2 -8.12 -27.40 -37.04
C ALA A 2 -9.29 -26.42 -36.85
N GLU A 3 -9.98 -26.10 -37.94
CA GLU A 3 -11.09 -25.14 -37.95
C GLU A 3 -12.36 -25.84 -38.46
N LEU A 4 -13.50 -25.48 -37.88
CA LEU A 4 -14.81 -25.99 -38.25
C LEU A 4 -15.82 -24.85 -38.25
N SER A 5 -16.45 -24.61 -39.39
CA SER A 5 -17.52 -23.62 -39.57
C SER A 5 -18.85 -24.34 -39.84
N LEU A 6 -19.84 -24.16 -38.96
CA LEU A 6 -21.09 -24.92 -38.98
C LEU A 6 -22.31 -24.06 -39.37
N PHE A 7 -23.30 -24.73 -39.98
CA PHE A 7 -24.63 -24.25 -40.40
C PHE A 7 -24.65 -23.12 -41.43
N TYR A 8 -23.95 -23.31 -42.53
CA TYR A 8 -24.13 -22.52 -43.74
C TYR A 8 -24.89 -23.36 -44.78
N ASP A 9 -25.60 -22.69 -45.69
CA ASP A 9 -26.32 -23.36 -46.76
C ASP A 9 -25.37 -24.20 -47.62
N ALA A 10 -25.83 -25.39 -48.00
CA ALA A 10 -25.09 -26.28 -48.86
C ALA A 10 -25.14 -25.79 -50.31
N VAL A 11 -24.02 -25.90 -51.02
CA VAL A 11 -23.90 -25.51 -52.43
C VAL A 11 -23.85 -26.77 -53.28
N LEU A 12 -24.69 -26.83 -54.32
CA LEU A 12 -24.69 -27.90 -55.30
C LEU A 12 -23.45 -27.77 -56.20
N GLN A 13 -22.69 -28.84 -56.30
CA GLN A 13 -21.49 -28.93 -57.15
C GLN A 13 -21.83 -29.46 -58.54
N ASP A 14 -20.90 -29.28 -59.48
CA ASP A 14 -21.05 -29.73 -60.87
C ASP A 14 -21.26 -31.25 -61.01
N ASP A 15 -20.80 -32.04 -60.02
CA ASP A 15 -20.98 -33.49 -59.95
C ASP A 15 -22.35 -33.94 -59.40
N GLY A 16 -23.23 -32.99 -59.09
CA GLY A 16 -24.57 -33.24 -58.54
C GLY A 16 -24.60 -33.53 -57.04
N THR A 17 -23.47 -33.43 -56.33
CA THR A 17 -23.40 -33.57 -54.87
C THR A 17 -23.39 -32.22 -54.17
N TYR A 18 -23.74 -32.20 -52.88
CA TYR A 18 -23.62 -31.02 -52.04
C TYR A 18 -22.25 -30.97 -51.35
N ASP A 19 -21.66 -29.78 -51.25
CA ASP A 19 -20.36 -29.56 -50.60
C ASP A 19 -20.33 -29.85 -49.09
N ARG A 20 -21.49 -29.91 -48.44
CA ARG A 20 -21.62 -30.19 -47.01
C ARG A 20 -22.92 -30.88 -46.67
N ALA A 21 -22.86 -31.68 -45.60
CA ALA A 21 -24.03 -32.24 -44.92
C ALA A 21 -23.77 -32.14 -43.40
N TYR A 22 -24.83 -31.92 -42.63
CA TYR A 22 -24.74 -31.83 -41.17
C TYR A 22 -25.32 -33.07 -40.53
N THR A 23 -24.58 -33.64 -39.59
CA THR A 23 -24.99 -34.79 -38.79
C THR A 23 -25.66 -34.34 -37.49
N SER A 24 -26.29 -35.28 -36.77
CA SER A 24 -26.78 -35.01 -35.42
C SER A 24 -25.65 -34.62 -34.45
N ALA A 25 -24.42 -35.08 -34.70
CA ALA A 25 -23.26 -34.72 -33.90
C ALA A 25 -22.83 -33.27 -34.13
N ASP A 26 -22.96 -32.74 -35.35
CA ASP A 26 -22.69 -31.33 -35.64
C ASP A 26 -23.67 -30.42 -34.89
N TRP A 27 -24.95 -30.80 -34.89
CA TRP A 27 -26.00 -30.11 -34.12
C TRP A 27 -25.78 -30.20 -32.61
N ALA A 28 -25.44 -31.40 -32.10
CA ALA A 28 -25.14 -31.58 -30.69
C ALA A 28 -23.94 -30.73 -30.26
N LYS A 29 -22.87 -30.67 -31.07
CA LYS A 29 -21.70 -29.84 -30.79
C LYS A 29 -22.05 -28.35 -30.64
N TYR A 30 -22.96 -27.85 -31.47
CA TYR A 30 -23.44 -26.48 -31.34
C TYR A 30 -24.14 -26.22 -30.00
N PHE A 31 -25.03 -27.14 -29.58
CA PHE A 31 -25.72 -27.02 -28.31
C PHE A 31 -24.84 -27.28 -27.08
N GLU A 32 -23.80 -28.12 -27.18
CA GLU A 32 -22.85 -28.36 -26.09
C GLU A 32 -22.05 -27.07 -25.76
N ASN A 33 -21.79 -26.22 -26.76
CA ASN A 33 -21.16 -24.91 -26.53
C ASN A 33 -22.06 -23.95 -25.74
N ILE A 34 -23.37 -24.05 -25.93
CA ILE A 34 -24.35 -23.15 -25.30
C ILE A 34 -24.73 -23.68 -23.93
N PHE A 35 -25.19 -24.93 -23.85
CA PHE A 35 -25.83 -25.51 -22.68
C PHE A 35 -24.93 -26.50 -21.94
N ARG A 36 -24.87 -26.37 -20.61
CA ARG A 36 -24.30 -27.42 -19.76
C ARG A 36 -25.11 -28.71 -19.79
N ASN A 37 -24.43 -29.82 -19.49
CA ASN A 37 -25.10 -31.09 -19.22
C ASN A 37 -25.91 -30.97 -17.93
N GLY A 38 -27.13 -31.51 -17.93
CA GLY A 38 -28.01 -31.45 -16.78
C GLY A 38 -29.49 -31.37 -17.13
N VAL A 39 -30.32 -31.26 -16.09
CA VAL A 39 -31.78 -31.15 -16.19
C VAL A 39 -32.18 -29.71 -16.57
N MET A 40 -33.15 -29.55 -17.47
CA MET A 40 -33.71 -28.24 -17.81
C MET A 40 -34.83 -27.89 -16.82
N MET A 41 -34.59 -26.90 -15.95
CA MET A 41 -35.53 -26.53 -14.88
C MET A 41 -36.85 -25.93 -15.38
N SER A 42 -36.86 -25.34 -16.57
CA SER A 42 -38.04 -24.67 -17.14
C SER A 42 -39.03 -25.61 -17.84
N VAL A 43 -38.73 -26.91 -17.95
CA VAL A 43 -39.53 -27.88 -18.70
C VAL A 43 -40.21 -28.87 -17.75
N GLY A 44 -41.54 -28.91 -17.78
CA GLY A 44 -42.35 -29.84 -16.98
C GLY A 44 -42.07 -29.71 -15.48
N GLU A 45 -41.92 -30.84 -14.79
CA GLU A 45 -41.44 -30.89 -13.40
C GLU A 45 -39.94 -31.22 -13.33
N ALA A 46 -39.20 -30.90 -14.39
CA ALA A 46 -37.75 -31.05 -14.47
C ALA A 46 -37.29 -32.48 -14.11
N LEU A 47 -37.97 -33.50 -14.65
CA LEU A 47 -37.62 -34.93 -14.45
C LEU A 47 -37.55 -35.35 -12.97
N ARG A 48 -38.35 -34.71 -12.09
CA ARG A 48 -38.39 -35.06 -10.67
C ARG A 48 -38.74 -36.54 -10.49
N VAL A 49 -38.02 -37.20 -9.59
CA VAL A 49 -38.30 -38.57 -9.16
C VAL A 49 -39.12 -38.53 -7.88
N THR A 50 -40.27 -39.20 -7.85
CA THR A 50 -41.14 -39.29 -6.67
C THR A 50 -41.52 -40.74 -6.36
N ALA A 51 -42.02 -40.98 -5.16
CA ALA A 51 -42.73 -42.23 -4.89
C ALA A 51 -44.00 -42.31 -5.75
N ALA A 52 -44.49 -43.52 -5.99
CA ALA A 52 -45.79 -43.72 -6.61
C ALA A 52 -46.93 -43.49 -5.60
N ASP A 53 -48.09 -43.06 -6.09
CA ASP A 53 -49.26 -42.77 -5.24
C ASP A 53 -49.78 -44.03 -4.53
N SER A 54 -49.66 -45.19 -5.17
CA SER A 54 -49.92 -46.50 -4.56
C SER A 54 -48.62 -47.18 -4.15
N VAL A 55 -48.61 -47.72 -2.92
CA VAL A 55 -47.45 -48.44 -2.38
C VAL A 55 -47.09 -49.60 -3.30
N GLY A 56 -45.83 -49.67 -3.69
CA GLY A 56 -45.29 -50.74 -4.49
C GLY A 56 -43.83 -50.50 -4.84
N MET A 57 -43.20 -51.53 -5.41
CA MET A 57 -41.79 -51.53 -5.79
C MET A 57 -41.56 -50.77 -7.12
N ARG A 58 -41.86 -49.48 -7.11
CA ARG A 58 -41.74 -48.57 -8.26
C ARG A 58 -41.59 -47.12 -7.80
N ILE A 59 -40.92 -46.32 -8.63
CA ILE A 59 -40.90 -44.85 -8.52
C ILE A 59 -41.63 -44.24 -9.71
N VAL A 60 -41.86 -42.93 -9.68
CA VAL A 60 -42.40 -42.17 -10.80
C VAL A 60 -41.38 -41.13 -11.24
N VAL A 61 -41.07 -41.09 -12.54
CA VAL A 61 -40.31 -40.00 -13.14
C VAL A 61 -41.29 -39.06 -13.81
N LYS A 62 -41.30 -37.80 -13.39
CA LYS A 62 -42.20 -36.76 -13.89
C LYS A 62 -41.74 -36.25 -15.25
N ALA A 63 -42.64 -35.55 -15.96
CA ALA A 63 -42.31 -34.91 -17.23
C ALA A 63 -41.16 -33.89 -17.06
N GLY A 64 -40.35 -33.71 -18.11
CA GLY A 64 -39.24 -32.77 -18.12
C GLY A 64 -38.25 -33.03 -19.24
N SER A 65 -37.13 -32.30 -19.24
CA SER A 65 -36.09 -32.42 -20.26
C SER A 65 -34.70 -32.38 -19.65
N ALA A 66 -33.72 -32.96 -20.32
CA ALA A 66 -32.30 -32.87 -19.98
C ALA A 66 -31.45 -32.67 -21.23
N ASN A 67 -30.34 -31.94 -21.07
CA ASN A 67 -29.28 -31.82 -22.06
C ASN A 67 -28.11 -32.73 -21.65
N LEU A 68 -27.65 -33.58 -22.56
CA LEU A 68 -26.50 -34.46 -22.37
C LEU A 68 -25.66 -34.42 -23.64
N LYS A 69 -24.46 -33.83 -23.55
CA LYS A 69 -23.53 -33.67 -24.69
C LYS A 69 -24.15 -32.97 -25.89
N GLY A 70 -25.00 -31.98 -25.61
CA GLY A 70 -25.75 -31.25 -26.64
C GLY A 70 -26.93 -32.00 -27.26
N TYR A 71 -27.14 -33.27 -26.89
CA TYR A 71 -28.34 -34.03 -27.22
C TYR A 71 -29.41 -33.83 -26.17
N GLN A 72 -30.68 -33.85 -26.59
CA GLN A 72 -31.82 -33.62 -25.72
C GLN A 72 -32.56 -34.92 -25.40
N TYR A 73 -32.82 -35.14 -24.11
CA TYR A 73 -33.82 -36.10 -23.63
C TYR A 73 -35.08 -35.35 -23.23
N ILE A 74 -36.25 -35.80 -23.68
CA ILE A 74 -37.55 -35.22 -23.30
C ILE A 74 -38.46 -36.35 -22.81
N ASN A 75 -38.93 -36.22 -21.58
CA ASN A 75 -40.03 -37.00 -21.05
C ASN A 75 -41.31 -36.15 -21.07
N THR A 76 -42.31 -36.53 -21.86
CA THR A 76 -43.52 -35.73 -22.06
C THR A 76 -44.58 -35.94 -20.98
N SER A 77 -44.53 -37.04 -20.23
CA SER A 77 -45.52 -37.37 -19.21
C SER A 77 -44.92 -38.17 -18.05
N ALA A 78 -45.58 -38.18 -16.90
CA ALA A 78 -45.10 -38.97 -15.77
C ALA A 78 -45.26 -40.47 -16.07
N PHE A 79 -44.22 -41.27 -15.80
CA PHE A 79 -44.29 -42.73 -15.97
C PHE A 79 -43.66 -43.46 -14.79
N ALA A 80 -44.17 -44.67 -14.52
CA ALA A 80 -43.67 -45.51 -13.46
C ALA A 80 -42.43 -46.29 -13.90
N VAL A 81 -41.40 -46.31 -13.05
CA VAL A 81 -40.18 -47.10 -13.24
C VAL A 81 -40.16 -48.19 -12.17
N PRO A 82 -40.17 -49.49 -12.55
CA PRO A 82 -40.09 -50.57 -11.59
C PRO A 82 -38.72 -50.59 -10.91
N ILE A 83 -38.71 -50.89 -9.62
CA ILE A 83 -37.50 -51.08 -8.82
C ILE A 83 -37.52 -52.50 -8.30
N ASP A 84 -36.54 -53.32 -8.66
CA ASP A 84 -36.49 -54.70 -8.16
C ASP A 84 -36.37 -54.72 -6.62
N VAL A 85 -36.90 -55.75 -5.99
CA VAL A 85 -36.68 -55.98 -4.55
C VAL A 85 -35.18 -56.16 -4.26
N ALA A 86 -34.74 -55.67 -3.10
CA ALA A 86 -33.41 -55.95 -2.58
C ALA A 86 -33.29 -57.42 -2.15
N SER A 87 -32.07 -57.88 -1.81
CA SER A 87 -31.91 -59.20 -1.21
C SER A 87 -32.61 -59.25 0.14
N SER A 88 -32.86 -60.46 0.65
CA SER A 88 -33.43 -60.64 1.99
C SER A 88 -32.44 -60.30 3.12
N THR A 89 -31.15 -60.14 2.80
CA THR A 89 -30.06 -60.02 3.77
C THR A 89 -29.46 -58.62 3.84
N GLN A 90 -29.50 -57.83 2.75
CA GLN A 90 -28.82 -56.55 2.65
C GLN A 90 -29.68 -55.51 1.95
N ASP A 91 -29.63 -54.29 2.49
CA ASP A 91 -30.15 -53.11 1.82
C ASP A 91 -29.25 -52.77 0.62
N ARG A 92 -29.81 -52.15 -0.42
CA ARG A 92 -29.01 -51.58 -1.52
C ARG A 92 -29.45 -50.17 -1.85
N THR A 93 -28.61 -49.43 -2.55
CA THR A 93 -28.98 -48.12 -3.09
C THR A 93 -28.86 -48.16 -4.61
N ASP A 94 -29.97 -47.88 -5.28
CA ASP A 94 -30.05 -47.82 -6.74
C ASP A 94 -29.93 -46.36 -7.19
N SER A 95 -29.45 -46.14 -8.40
CA SER A 95 -29.37 -44.81 -9.02
C SER A 95 -30.32 -44.71 -10.20
N ILE A 96 -31.16 -43.68 -10.20
CA ILE A 96 -32.03 -43.33 -11.32
C ILE A 96 -31.27 -42.31 -12.16
N VAL A 97 -30.91 -42.69 -13.38
CA VAL A 97 -30.12 -41.85 -14.29
C VAL A 97 -30.89 -41.55 -15.57
N VAL A 98 -30.61 -40.42 -16.21
CA VAL A 98 -30.81 -40.28 -17.65
C VAL A 98 -29.50 -40.65 -18.31
N ARG A 99 -29.53 -41.65 -19.18
CA ARG A 99 -28.39 -42.14 -19.94
C ARG A 99 -28.54 -41.70 -21.38
N HIS A 100 -27.54 -41.00 -21.89
CA HIS A 100 -27.31 -40.82 -23.33
C HIS A 100 -26.38 -41.93 -23.80
N ASP A 101 -26.82 -42.71 -24.79
CA ASP A 101 -26.09 -43.86 -25.32
C ASP A 101 -25.99 -43.73 -26.85
N LEU A 102 -24.77 -43.51 -27.35
CA LEU A 102 -24.50 -43.34 -28.78
C LEU A 102 -24.61 -44.66 -29.56
N ASN A 103 -24.37 -45.80 -28.93
CA ASN A 103 -24.53 -47.11 -29.57
C ASN A 103 -26.02 -47.40 -29.81
N ALA A 104 -26.85 -47.11 -28.81
CA ALA A 104 -28.31 -47.24 -28.91
C ALA A 104 -28.97 -46.06 -29.65
N ARG A 105 -28.21 -44.97 -29.90
CA ARG A 105 -28.67 -43.72 -30.54
C ARG A 105 -29.89 -43.11 -29.86
N GLN A 106 -29.94 -43.15 -28.54
CA GLN A 106 -31.05 -42.61 -27.75
C GLN A 106 -30.61 -42.13 -26.38
N ALA A 107 -31.44 -41.29 -25.78
CA ALA A 107 -31.36 -40.98 -24.36
C ALA A 107 -32.60 -41.50 -23.63
N TYR A 108 -32.42 -42.11 -22.46
CA TYR A 108 -33.51 -42.77 -21.72
C TYR A 108 -33.23 -42.81 -20.22
N VAL A 109 -34.28 -43.01 -19.42
CA VAL A 109 -34.14 -43.25 -17.98
C VAL A 109 -33.72 -44.69 -17.73
N ALA A 110 -32.71 -44.90 -16.91
CA ALA A 110 -32.23 -46.22 -16.50
C ALA A 110 -32.09 -46.32 -14.97
N VAL A 111 -32.24 -47.55 -14.46
CA VAL A 111 -32.01 -47.88 -13.04
C VAL A 111 -30.70 -48.65 -12.94
N LYS A 112 -29.72 -48.08 -12.23
CA LYS A 112 -28.45 -48.75 -11.90
C LYS A 112 -28.58 -49.39 -10.52
N LYS A 113 -28.68 -50.71 -10.49
CA LYS A 113 -28.88 -51.47 -9.25
C LYS A 113 -27.59 -51.54 -8.44
N GLY A 114 -27.62 -51.08 -7.19
CA GLY A 114 -26.46 -51.11 -6.29
C GLY A 114 -25.24 -50.29 -6.74
N ASN A 115 -25.37 -49.43 -7.76
CA ASN A 115 -24.28 -48.61 -8.29
C ASN A 115 -24.73 -47.15 -8.41
N VAL A 116 -24.14 -46.30 -7.60
CA VAL A 116 -24.46 -44.86 -7.52
C VAL A 116 -23.53 -43.97 -8.34
N SER A 117 -22.54 -44.55 -9.03
CA SER A 117 -21.64 -43.81 -9.90
C SER A 117 -22.30 -43.52 -11.25
N VAL A 118 -22.05 -42.34 -11.82
CA VAL A 118 -22.43 -42.01 -13.20
C VAL A 118 -21.35 -42.44 -14.18
N GLU A 119 -21.75 -42.94 -15.34
CA GLU A 119 -20.86 -43.23 -16.46
C GLU A 119 -20.67 -41.98 -17.34
N ARG A 120 -19.42 -41.69 -17.69
CA ARG A 120 -19.03 -40.54 -18.54
C ARG A 120 -17.92 -40.95 -19.50
N SER A 121 -18.20 -41.96 -20.31
CA SER A 121 -17.33 -42.45 -21.39
C SER A 121 -17.59 -41.68 -22.69
N THR A 122 -16.91 -42.08 -23.76
CA THR A 122 -17.12 -41.53 -25.11
C THR A 122 -18.45 -41.97 -25.70
N GLU A 123 -18.91 -43.18 -25.40
CA GLU A 123 -20.13 -43.77 -25.95
C GLU A 123 -21.36 -43.54 -25.06
N VAL A 124 -21.15 -43.41 -23.74
CA VAL A 124 -22.22 -43.30 -22.74
C VAL A 124 -21.97 -42.11 -21.81
N TYR A 125 -23.00 -41.27 -21.66
CA TYR A 125 -22.98 -40.15 -20.73
C TYR A 125 -24.23 -40.14 -19.84
N GLU A 126 -24.04 -40.13 -18.53
CA GLU A 126 -25.12 -40.20 -17.56
C GLU A 126 -25.19 -38.95 -16.66
N ILE A 127 -26.42 -38.59 -16.32
CA ILE A 127 -26.74 -37.70 -15.20
C ILE A 127 -27.65 -38.42 -14.20
N GLN A 128 -27.40 -38.25 -12.90
CA GLN A 128 -28.15 -38.90 -11.83
C GLN A 128 -29.30 -38.03 -11.33
N LEU A 129 -30.54 -38.43 -11.61
CA LEU A 129 -31.74 -37.71 -11.15
C LEU A 129 -31.97 -37.89 -9.65
N ALA A 130 -31.81 -39.12 -9.16
CA ALA A 130 -32.03 -39.47 -7.76
C ALA A 130 -31.28 -40.76 -7.38
N THR A 131 -31.07 -40.95 -6.09
CA THR A 131 -30.74 -42.26 -5.51
C THR A 131 -31.93 -42.80 -4.73
N VAL A 132 -32.17 -44.10 -4.84
CA VAL A 132 -33.27 -44.79 -4.15
C VAL A 132 -32.68 -45.82 -3.21
N LYS A 133 -32.88 -45.64 -1.91
CA LYS A 133 -32.57 -46.68 -0.93
C LYS A 133 -33.62 -47.77 -1.04
N VAL A 134 -33.20 -49.01 -1.24
CA VAL A 134 -34.07 -50.19 -1.30
C VAL A 134 -33.75 -51.07 -0.09
N PRO A 135 -34.52 -50.95 1.00
CA PRO A 135 -34.33 -51.78 2.18
C PRO A 135 -34.55 -53.26 1.87
N ARG A 136 -33.85 -54.13 2.59
CA ARG A 136 -34.10 -55.58 2.53
C ARG A 136 -35.56 -55.88 2.86
N ASN A 137 -36.15 -56.88 2.20
CA ASN A 137 -37.55 -57.30 2.38
C ASN A 137 -38.60 -56.18 2.19
N SER A 138 -38.24 -55.07 1.52
CA SER A 138 -39.21 -54.01 1.26
C SER A 138 -40.27 -54.46 0.25
N SER A 139 -41.51 -54.04 0.48
CA SER A 139 -42.64 -54.20 -0.44
C SER A 139 -43.04 -52.89 -1.13
N GLY A 140 -42.37 -51.78 -0.81
CA GLY A 140 -42.65 -50.49 -1.41
C GLY A 140 -41.52 -49.47 -1.31
N ILE A 141 -41.52 -48.51 -2.22
CA ILE A 141 -40.63 -47.34 -2.15
C ILE A 141 -41.45 -46.12 -1.73
N THR A 142 -41.14 -45.58 -0.55
CA THR A 142 -41.72 -44.36 0.00
C THR A 142 -40.85 -43.14 -0.29
N ALA A 143 -41.39 -41.94 -0.11
CA ALA A 143 -40.70 -40.70 -0.49
C ALA A 143 -39.39 -40.47 0.29
N ASP A 144 -39.32 -40.89 1.56
CA ASP A 144 -38.13 -40.79 2.41
C ASP A 144 -36.97 -41.68 1.94
N LEU A 145 -37.25 -42.69 1.12
CA LEU A 145 -36.24 -43.56 0.51
C LEU A 145 -35.66 -42.98 -0.79
N ILE A 146 -36.17 -41.84 -1.27
CA ILE A 146 -35.73 -41.19 -2.50
C ILE A 146 -34.96 -39.93 -2.15
N THR A 147 -33.71 -39.86 -2.59
CA THR A 147 -32.88 -38.66 -2.46
C THR A 147 -32.71 -38.00 -3.83
N ASP A 148 -33.23 -36.79 -3.98
CA ASP A 148 -33.06 -35.99 -5.20
C ASP A 148 -31.59 -35.60 -5.39
N LYS A 149 -31.09 -35.74 -6.63
CA LYS A 149 -29.70 -35.45 -7.02
C LYS A 149 -29.60 -34.41 -8.13
N ARG A 150 -30.73 -33.86 -8.60
CA ARG A 150 -30.75 -32.92 -9.73
C ARG A 150 -29.97 -31.64 -9.47
N SER A 151 -29.97 -31.15 -8.23
CA SER A 151 -29.18 -29.97 -7.83
C SER A 151 -27.69 -30.23 -7.63
N ASP A 152 -27.26 -31.50 -7.58
CA ASP A 152 -25.85 -31.85 -7.40
C ASP A 152 -25.11 -31.75 -8.75
N ALA A 153 -24.36 -30.66 -8.93
CA ALA A 153 -23.60 -30.40 -10.15
C ALA A 153 -22.52 -31.45 -10.46
N LYS A 154 -22.11 -32.28 -9.49
CA LYS A 154 -21.09 -33.31 -9.74
C LYS A 154 -21.65 -34.49 -10.51
N VAL A 155 -22.90 -34.87 -10.27
CA VAL A 155 -23.54 -36.06 -10.85
C VAL A 155 -24.71 -35.74 -11.78
N CYS A 156 -25.30 -34.54 -11.69
CA CYS A 156 -26.39 -34.09 -12.55
C CYS A 156 -26.25 -32.61 -12.93
N GLY A 157 -26.72 -31.71 -12.07
CA GLY A 157 -26.77 -30.27 -12.32
C GLY A 157 -27.93 -29.85 -13.21
N TYR A 158 -28.10 -28.54 -13.31
CA TYR A 158 -29.10 -27.92 -14.18
C TYR A 158 -28.46 -27.39 -15.46
N SER A 159 -29.12 -27.65 -16.58
CA SER A 159 -28.71 -27.10 -17.87
C SER A 159 -29.04 -25.61 -17.92
N THR A 160 -28.05 -24.80 -18.28
CA THR A 160 -28.16 -23.35 -18.37
C THR A 160 -27.23 -22.83 -19.46
N PRO A 161 -27.63 -21.79 -20.24
CA PRO A 161 -26.76 -21.16 -21.22
C PRO A 161 -25.76 -20.17 -20.61
N PHE A 162 -25.95 -19.75 -19.35
CA PHE A 162 -25.20 -18.63 -18.76
C PHE A 162 -23.89 -19.03 -18.08
N ALA A 163 -23.73 -20.31 -17.73
CA ALA A 163 -22.57 -20.77 -16.97
C ALA A 163 -21.38 -21.19 -17.87
N ASN A 164 -21.52 -21.21 -19.20
CA ASN A 164 -20.46 -21.59 -20.12
C ASN A 164 -19.58 -20.43 -20.60
N VAL A 165 -19.68 -19.25 -19.98
CA VAL A 165 -18.75 -18.13 -20.27
C VAL A 165 -17.37 -18.49 -19.73
N SER A 166 -16.48 -18.95 -20.61
CA SER A 166 -15.09 -19.20 -20.27
C SER A 166 -14.31 -17.88 -20.27
N VAL A 167 -13.83 -17.46 -19.11
CA VAL A 167 -12.87 -16.35 -18.97
C VAL A 167 -11.41 -16.82 -19.05
N SER A 168 -11.19 -18.10 -19.39
CA SER A 168 -9.87 -18.71 -19.54
C SER A 168 -9.00 -17.88 -20.47
N GLY A 169 -7.84 -17.42 -19.99
CA GLY A 169 -6.90 -16.59 -20.74
C GLY A 169 -7.00 -15.08 -20.46
N LEU A 170 -8.10 -14.59 -19.86
CA LEU A 170 -8.13 -13.24 -19.29
C LEU A 170 -7.21 -13.15 -18.06
N GLU A 171 -7.12 -14.22 -17.27
CA GLU A 171 -6.27 -14.28 -16.08
C GLU A 171 -4.80 -13.99 -16.41
N ALA A 172 -4.25 -14.62 -17.47
CA ALA A 172 -2.88 -14.37 -17.93
C ALA A 172 -2.67 -12.92 -18.41
N GLN A 173 -3.69 -12.31 -19.05
CA GLN A 173 -3.62 -10.90 -19.46
C GLN A 173 -3.63 -9.96 -18.24
N TYR A 174 -4.49 -10.24 -17.24
CA TYR A 174 -4.54 -9.48 -15.99
C TYR A 174 -3.25 -9.63 -15.18
N GLU A 175 -2.70 -10.85 -15.07
CA GLU A 175 -1.42 -11.10 -14.41
C GLU A 175 -0.26 -10.33 -15.09
N ALA A 176 -0.18 -10.38 -16.42
CA ALA A 176 0.82 -9.64 -17.17
C ALA A 176 0.69 -8.12 -16.97
N MET A 177 -0.55 -7.60 -16.96
CA MET A 177 -0.82 -6.19 -16.71
C MET A 177 -0.43 -5.77 -15.30
N LEU A 178 -0.81 -6.55 -14.28
CA LEU A 178 -0.48 -6.29 -12.88
C LEU A 178 1.04 -6.32 -12.66
N LYS A 179 1.73 -7.32 -13.23
CA LYS A 179 3.19 -7.42 -13.16
C LYS A 179 3.88 -6.19 -13.75
N LYS A 180 3.45 -5.74 -14.93
CA LYS A 180 3.99 -4.54 -15.58
C LYS A 180 3.81 -3.29 -14.71
N ILE A 181 2.64 -3.11 -14.10
CA ILE A 181 2.37 -1.96 -13.21
C ILE A 181 3.30 -2.00 -11.99
N VAL A 182 3.43 -3.16 -11.35
CA VAL A 182 4.30 -3.33 -10.16
C VAL A 182 5.76 -3.04 -10.51
N GLU A 183 6.26 -3.58 -11.63
CA GLU A 183 7.63 -3.36 -12.09
C GLU A 183 7.89 -1.89 -12.43
N THR A 184 6.96 -1.25 -13.17
CA THR A 184 7.07 0.18 -13.53
C THR A 184 7.11 1.08 -12.29
N ASN A 185 6.27 0.78 -11.30
CA ASN A 185 6.24 1.52 -10.04
C ASN A 185 7.53 1.31 -9.25
N LYS A 186 8.04 0.08 -9.16
CA LYS A 186 9.31 -0.23 -8.48
C LYS A 186 10.47 0.56 -9.08
N THR A 187 10.62 0.55 -10.40
CA THR A 187 11.68 1.32 -11.08
C THR A 187 11.53 2.82 -10.84
N SER A 188 10.30 3.33 -10.84
CA SER A 188 10.04 4.76 -10.56
C SER A 188 10.44 5.14 -9.13
N TYR A 189 10.11 4.31 -8.13
CA TYR A 189 10.52 4.53 -6.75
C TYR A 189 12.04 4.46 -6.56
N GLU A 190 12.69 3.45 -7.16
CA GLU A 190 14.15 3.31 -7.11
C GLU A 190 14.85 4.52 -7.73
N LYS A 191 14.33 5.03 -8.85
CA LYS A 191 14.83 6.25 -9.49
C LYS A 191 14.69 7.46 -8.58
N ILE A 192 13.51 7.70 -8.02
CA ILE A 192 13.26 8.84 -7.11
C ILE A 192 14.20 8.77 -5.90
N LEU A 193 14.36 7.58 -5.32
CA LEU A 193 15.24 7.38 -4.17
C LEU A 193 16.71 7.66 -4.53
N ASN A 194 17.16 7.21 -5.70
CA ASN A 194 18.52 7.43 -6.16
C ASN A 194 18.79 8.91 -6.47
N ASP A 195 17.85 9.57 -7.15
CA ASP A 195 17.91 11.00 -7.46
C ASP A 195 17.98 11.82 -6.15
N PHE A 196 17.18 11.47 -5.14
CA PHE A 196 17.22 12.11 -3.83
C PHE A 196 18.55 11.88 -3.10
N LYS A 197 19.07 10.64 -3.10
CA LYS A 197 20.40 10.33 -2.52
C LYS A 197 21.51 11.13 -3.16
N ASN A 198 21.51 11.24 -4.49
CA ASN A 198 22.51 12.01 -5.23
C ASN A 198 22.41 13.50 -4.92
N TYR A 199 21.19 14.03 -4.82
CA TYR A 199 20.95 15.42 -4.45
C TYR A 199 21.50 15.73 -3.05
N VAL A 200 21.18 14.89 -2.05
CA VAL A 200 21.67 15.05 -0.67
C VAL A 200 23.19 14.95 -0.61
N ALA A 201 23.79 13.97 -1.29
CA ALA A 201 25.25 13.82 -1.34
C ALA A 201 25.93 15.06 -1.96
N LYS A 202 25.38 15.58 -3.06
CA LYS A 202 25.90 16.80 -3.68
C LYS A 202 25.77 18.00 -2.75
N ALA A 203 24.61 18.17 -2.11
CA ALA A 203 24.39 19.27 -1.17
C ALA A 203 25.37 19.23 0.02
N GLN A 204 25.70 18.03 0.52
CA GLN A 204 26.71 17.84 1.54
C GLN A 204 28.09 18.31 1.06
N THR A 205 28.53 17.85 -0.11
CA THR A 205 29.83 18.24 -0.70
C THR A 205 29.92 19.73 -0.99
N ASP A 206 28.86 20.33 -1.55
CA ASP A 206 28.81 21.77 -1.83
C ASP A 206 28.90 22.58 -0.53
N MET A 207 28.25 22.12 0.55
CA MET A 207 28.29 22.77 1.86
C MET A 207 29.68 22.69 2.48
N ASP A 208 30.32 21.52 2.45
CA ASP A 208 31.67 21.32 2.98
C ASP A 208 32.67 22.24 2.26
N TYR A 209 32.60 22.30 0.91
CA TYR A 209 33.41 23.21 0.11
C TYR A 209 33.20 24.69 0.48
N ASN A 210 31.95 25.11 0.65
CA ASN A 210 31.63 26.49 1.02
C ASN A 210 32.16 26.85 2.42
N ILE A 211 32.11 25.92 3.38
CA ILE A 211 32.67 26.12 4.72
C ILE A 211 34.20 26.27 4.64
N GLU A 212 34.87 25.40 3.88
CA GLU A 212 36.32 25.50 3.66
C GLU A 212 36.71 26.84 3.03
N GLU A 213 35.97 27.30 2.03
CA GLU A 213 36.18 28.60 1.39
C GLU A 213 35.98 29.79 2.34
N ILE A 214 34.95 29.73 3.21
CA ILE A 214 34.73 30.75 4.24
C ILE A 214 35.90 30.78 5.23
N ILE A 215 36.34 29.62 5.72
CA ILE A 215 37.48 29.52 6.64
C ILE A 215 38.76 30.06 5.98
N ARG A 216 39.04 29.63 4.74
CA ARG A 216 40.20 30.09 3.96
C ARG A 216 40.20 31.60 3.80
N THR A 217 39.07 32.18 3.43
CA THR A 217 38.91 33.62 3.26
C THR A 217 39.06 34.36 4.58
N GLY A 218 38.46 33.85 5.66
CA GLY A 218 38.57 34.40 7.01
C GLY A 218 40.02 34.43 7.51
N ASN A 219 40.72 33.30 7.42
CA ASN A 219 42.13 33.20 7.78
C ASN A 219 43.00 34.15 6.94
N GLY A 220 42.73 34.27 5.64
CA GLY A 220 43.42 35.22 4.77
C GLY A 220 43.28 36.67 5.24
N LYS A 221 42.07 37.08 5.67
CA LYS A 221 41.82 38.42 6.23
C LYS A 221 42.51 38.62 7.57
N VAL A 222 42.49 37.64 8.45
CA VAL A 222 43.19 37.69 9.75
C VAL A 222 44.69 37.84 9.54
N ASN A 223 45.28 37.04 8.65
CA ASN A 223 46.71 37.13 8.33
C ASN A 223 47.07 38.49 7.71
N ALA A 224 46.24 39.02 6.81
CA ALA A 224 46.46 40.35 6.22
C ALA A 224 46.41 41.45 7.28
N PHE A 225 45.47 41.37 8.23
CA PHE A 225 45.39 42.30 9.35
C PHE A 225 46.58 42.20 10.30
N ASP A 226 47.03 40.97 10.58
CA ASP A 226 48.23 40.71 11.39
C ASP A 226 49.46 41.41 10.79
N VAL A 227 49.68 41.27 9.47
CA VAL A 227 50.75 41.97 8.75
C VAL A 227 50.62 43.49 8.90
N LEU A 228 49.42 44.04 8.67
CA LEU A 228 49.19 45.50 8.76
C LEU A 228 49.48 46.06 10.17
N ILE A 229 49.07 45.35 11.24
CA ILE A 229 49.38 45.77 12.61
C ILE A 229 50.88 45.75 12.87
N HIS A 230 51.58 44.70 12.45
CA HIS A 230 53.03 44.58 12.65
C HIS A 230 53.78 45.69 11.91
N GLU A 231 53.39 45.99 10.67
CA GLU A 231 53.95 47.08 9.87
C GLU A 231 53.66 48.45 10.50
N TRP A 232 52.42 48.71 10.91
CA TRP A 232 52.03 49.95 11.60
C TRP A 232 52.81 50.15 12.90
N PHE A 233 52.93 49.10 13.72
CA PHE A 233 53.66 49.17 14.98
C PHE A 233 55.17 49.38 14.77
N ALA A 234 55.75 48.76 13.74
CA ALA A 234 57.13 49.00 13.35
C ALA A 234 57.36 50.46 12.91
N ALA A 235 56.42 51.03 12.15
CA ALA A 235 56.48 52.43 11.75
C ALA A 235 56.43 53.38 12.96
N LEU A 236 55.51 53.16 13.91
CA LEU A 236 55.44 53.95 15.15
C LEU A 236 56.74 53.91 15.97
N LYS A 237 57.37 52.74 16.06
CA LYS A 237 58.68 52.62 16.73
C LYS A 237 59.77 53.44 16.04
N ASN A 238 59.74 53.54 14.72
CA ASN A 238 60.70 54.35 13.98
C ASN A 238 60.44 55.85 14.15
N GLU A 239 59.19 56.28 14.24
CA GLU A 239 58.85 57.69 14.51
C GLU A 239 59.20 58.11 15.95
N LEU A 240 58.98 57.22 16.93
CA LEU A 240 59.39 57.38 18.32
C LEU A 240 60.88 57.05 18.51
N ASP A 241 61.72 57.64 17.68
CA ASP A 241 63.16 57.46 17.77
C ASP A 241 63.72 57.93 19.14
N ALA A 242 64.97 57.57 19.42
CA ALA A 242 65.61 57.85 20.70
C ALA A 242 65.60 59.35 21.06
N ASN A 243 65.56 60.25 20.06
CA ASN A 243 65.55 61.70 20.31
C ASN A 243 64.16 62.18 20.72
N GLN A 244 63.10 61.75 20.03
CA GLN A 244 61.73 62.16 20.39
C GLN A 244 61.27 61.56 21.72
N ALA A 245 61.56 60.28 21.95
CA ALA A 245 61.22 59.61 23.22
C ALA A 245 61.95 60.24 24.42
N SER A 246 63.24 60.56 24.27
CA SER A 246 64.01 61.23 25.32
C SER A 246 63.48 62.64 25.61
N ASN A 247 63.09 63.38 24.57
CA ASN A 247 62.56 64.75 24.73
C ASN A 247 61.23 64.76 25.51
N LEU A 248 60.30 63.84 25.22
CA LEU A 248 59.03 63.73 25.95
C LEU A 248 59.22 63.31 27.41
N GLN A 249 60.17 62.40 27.69
CA GLN A 249 60.47 62.00 29.07
C GLN A 249 61.03 63.17 29.89
N ASN A 250 61.84 64.03 29.28
CA ASN A 250 62.33 65.24 29.94
C ASN A 250 61.19 66.19 30.31
N GLN A 251 60.22 66.41 29.42
CA GLN A 251 59.05 67.25 29.69
C GLN A 251 58.18 66.71 30.84
N ILE A 252 58.00 65.38 30.92
CA ILE A 252 57.25 64.74 32.02
C ILE A 252 57.95 64.93 33.36
N ASN A 253 59.29 64.79 33.38
CA ASN A 253 60.07 64.94 34.61
C ASN A 253 60.02 66.37 35.18
N GLU A 254 59.73 67.37 34.36
CA GLU A 254 59.60 68.78 34.77
C GLU A 254 58.23 69.10 35.42
N MET A 255 57.23 68.23 35.31
CA MET A 255 55.93 68.41 35.98
C MET A 255 55.97 67.91 37.43
N LYS A 256 56.05 68.82 38.42
CA LYS A 256 55.86 68.51 39.85
C LYS A 256 54.65 69.26 40.43
N ALA A 257 53.83 68.58 41.23
CA ALA A 257 52.68 69.16 41.94
C ALA A 257 53.13 70.08 43.10
N THR A 258 52.47 71.24 43.26
CA THR A 258 52.97 72.38 44.03
C THR A 258 52.21 72.73 45.32
N GLU A 259 51.14 72.04 45.70
CA GLU A 259 50.36 72.40 46.90
C GLU A 259 49.85 71.15 47.64
N GLU A 260 50.02 71.09 48.97
CA GLU A 260 49.43 70.07 49.85
C GLU A 260 48.01 70.49 50.29
N LEU A 261 47.05 69.56 50.28
CA LEU A 261 45.66 69.81 50.70
C LEU A 261 45.47 69.58 52.20
N PRO A 262 45.22 70.60 53.03
CA PRO A 262 44.89 70.40 54.45
C PRO A 262 43.45 69.91 54.63
N ALA A 263 43.23 69.04 55.62
CA ALA A 263 41.90 68.57 56.02
C ALA A 263 41.45 69.25 57.32
N ILE A 264 40.18 69.67 57.39
CA ILE A 264 39.56 70.27 58.58
C ILE A 264 38.38 69.40 59.01
N GLU A 265 38.44 68.84 60.22
CA GLU A 265 37.33 68.08 60.81
C GLU A 265 36.39 69.01 61.60
N HIS A 266 35.08 68.82 61.45
CA HIS A 266 34.06 69.57 62.17
C HIS A 266 32.89 68.68 62.59
N ASN A 267 32.17 69.09 63.64
CA ASN A 267 30.93 68.43 64.10
C ASN A 267 29.65 69.24 63.76
N LEU A 268 29.77 70.26 62.91
CA LEU A 268 28.63 71.01 62.38
C LEU A 268 27.72 70.10 61.55
N ARG A 269 26.40 70.30 61.68
CA ARG A 269 25.40 69.57 60.90
C ARG A 269 25.29 70.20 59.50
N GLY A 270 26.04 69.65 58.53
CA GLY A 270 26.12 70.12 57.14
C GLY A 270 27.55 70.53 56.73
N TYR A 271 27.78 70.83 55.44
CA TYR A 271 29.09 71.26 54.95
C TYR A 271 29.36 72.73 55.29
N PRO A 272 30.43 73.06 56.02
CA PRO A 272 30.75 74.44 56.34
C PRO A 272 31.28 75.15 55.10
N ASN A 273 30.93 76.43 54.97
CA ASN A 273 31.70 77.33 54.13
C ASN A 273 33.02 77.63 54.86
N VAL A 274 34.14 77.11 54.36
CA VAL A 274 35.46 77.41 54.91
C VAL A 274 36.04 78.58 54.14
N GLN A 275 36.47 79.62 54.85
CA GLN A 275 37.29 80.69 54.29
C GLN A 275 38.65 80.62 54.96
N VAL A 276 39.68 80.31 54.18
CA VAL A 276 41.06 80.36 54.65
C VAL A 276 41.57 81.77 54.41
N LEU A 277 41.91 82.42 55.52
CA LEU A 277 42.50 83.73 55.51
C LEU A 277 43.94 83.60 55.96
N TYR A 278 44.84 84.22 55.21
CA TYR A 278 46.25 84.25 55.52
C TYR A 278 46.69 85.67 55.85
N TRP A 279 47.51 85.77 56.89
CA TRP A 279 48.23 86.96 57.26
C TRP A 279 49.63 86.55 57.72
N GLU A 280 50.61 87.43 57.52
CA GLU A 280 52.01 87.15 57.83
C GLU A 280 52.32 87.38 59.32
N TYR A 281 51.59 88.30 59.99
CA TYR A 281 51.73 88.57 61.43
C TYR A 281 50.44 89.11 62.06
N GLY A 282 50.26 88.88 63.37
CA GLY A 282 49.08 89.28 64.14
C GLY A 282 49.30 89.24 65.66
N ILE A 283 48.30 89.67 66.45
CA ILE A 283 48.38 89.71 67.92
C ILE A 283 48.74 88.31 68.46
N GLY A 284 49.83 88.23 69.24
CA GLY A 284 50.31 86.99 69.87
C GLY A 284 51.11 86.05 68.95
N LEU A 285 51.35 86.41 67.68
CA LEU A 285 52.09 85.58 66.71
C LEU A 285 53.52 86.08 66.45
N SER A 286 53.87 87.27 66.94
CA SER A 286 55.21 87.86 66.80
C SER A 286 55.84 88.05 68.19
N GLY A 287 57.11 87.68 68.33
CA GLY A 287 57.83 87.82 69.60
C GLY A 287 58.03 89.29 70.00
N LEU A 288 57.95 89.57 71.30
CA LEU A 288 58.13 90.90 71.89
C LEU A 288 59.46 91.52 71.38
N ALA A 289 59.40 92.72 70.81
CA ALA A 289 60.48 93.48 70.12
C ALA A 289 60.68 93.26 68.60
N ASN A 290 59.94 92.36 67.95
CA ASN A 290 59.89 92.22 66.47
C ASN A 290 58.52 92.58 65.88
N GLU A 291 57.71 93.36 66.59
CA GLU A 291 56.35 93.72 66.17
C GLU A 291 56.39 94.79 65.06
N PRO A 292 55.78 94.53 63.88
CA PRO A 292 55.71 95.51 62.80
C PRO A 292 54.90 96.77 63.18
N THR A 293 55.20 97.91 62.56
CA THR A 293 54.60 99.21 62.90
C THR A 293 53.10 99.27 62.53
N GLY A 294 52.22 99.14 63.53
CA GLY A 294 50.76 99.25 63.37
C GLY A 294 50.00 98.28 64.29
N LEU A 295 48.98 98.77 65.01
CA LEU A 295 48.13 97.94 65.89
C LEU A 295 47.14 97.13 65.03
N GLY A 296 47.28 95.80 64.98
CA GLY A 296 46.22 94.90 64.45
C GLY A 296 46.64 93.78 63.49
N GLY A 297 47.87 93.74 62.98
CA GLY A 297 48.37 92.69 62.07
C GLY A 297 48.52 93.10 60.60
N SER A 298 49.00 92.18 59.75
CA SER A 298 49.25 92.43 58.31
C SER A 298 47.97 92.42 57.46
N ASN A 299 48.06 92.85 56.19
CA ASN A 299 46.95 92.73 55.23
C ASN A 299 46.50 91.27 55.08
N VAL A 300 45.21 91.03 55.28
CA VAL A 300 44.61 89.70 55.15
C VAL A 300 44.41 89.36 53.67
N LYS A 301 44.89 88.19 53.24
CA LYS A 301 44.64 87.61 51.91
C LYS A 301 43.70 86.42 52.03
N LYS A 302 42.81 86.26 51.05
CA LYS A 302 41.97 85.07 50.91
C LYS A 302 42.69 84.07 50.01
N ILE A 303 42.85 82.84 50.50
CA ILE A 303 43.40 81.69 49.75
C ILE A 303 42.23 80.87 49.21
#